data_AF-A0A7Y5K401-F1
#
_entry.id   AF-A0A7Y5K401-F1
#
_cell.length_a   1.000
_cell.length_b   1.000
_cell.length_c   1.000
_cell.angle_alpha   90.00
_cell.angle_beta   90.00
_cell.angle_gamma   90.00
#
_symmetry.space_group_name_H-M   'P 1'
#
loop_
_entity.id
_entity.type
_entity.pdbx_description
1 polymer ?
#
loop_
_entity_poly.entity_id
_entity_poly.type
_entity_poly.pdbx_seq_one_letter_code
_entity_poly.pdbx_strand_id
1 'polypeptide(L)'
;MYDIDGVHSHLHYLYRHGMVFTDSNGVEWLVTEISDPALRSIPTERLRMPEFKSGWLLFQSQHQKKRLAPYPDDWREMEPADLERLVAKAKPAPTTIHPSLTGEFPKLDR
;
A
#
# COMPACT_ATOMS: atom_id res chain seq x y z
N MET A 1 -28.70 10.50 -2.68
CA MET A 1 -28.09 10.05 -1.42
C MET A 1 -27.10 8.96 -1.79
N TYR A 2 -25.80 9.24 -1.68
CA TYR A 2 -24.79 8.20 -1.93
C TYR A 2 -24.78 7.27 -0.73
N ASP A 3 -25.07 6.00 -1.00
CA ASP A 3 -24.92 4.90 -0.06
C ASP A 3 -23.43 4.80 0.32
N ILE A 4 -23.11 5.19 1.55
CA ILE A 4 -21.74 5.20 2.10
C ILE A 4 -21.32 3.85 2.66
N ASP A 5 -22.18 2.83 2.58
CA ASP A 5 -21.93 1.46 3.07
C ASP A 5 -21.13 0.62 2.07
N GLY A 6 -21.33 0.85 0.76
CA GLY A 6 -20.58 0.14 -0.29
C GLY A 6 -19.09 0.53 -0.39
N VAL A 7 -18.73 1.77 -0.06
CA VAL A 7 -17.33 2.22 -0.06
C VAL A 7 -16.56 1.75 1.17
N HIS A 8 -17.22 1.58 2.32
CA HIS A 8 -16.60 1.08 3.54
C HIS A 8 -16.17 -0.39 3.41
N SER A 9 -17.00 -1.21 2.76
CA SER A 9 -16.76 -2.65 2.59
C SER A 9 -15.69 -2.96 1.52
N HIS A 10 -15.54 -2.13 0.48
CA HIS A 10 -14.43 -2.23 -0.47
C HIS A 10 -13.10 -1.79 0.16
N LEU A 11 -13.10 -0.74 0.99
CA LEU A 11 -11.88 -0.26 1.67
C LEU A 11 -11.37 -1.23 2.73
N HIS A 12 -12.26 -1.87 3.50
CA HIS A 12 -11.84 -2.88 4.48
C HIS A 12 -11.27 -4.16 3.82
N TYR A 13 -11.62 -4.42 2.55
CA TYR A 13 -11.10 -5.56 1.79
C TYR A 13 -9.71 -5.31 1.20
N LEU A 14 -9.36 -4.06 0.90
CA LEU A 14 -8.09 -3.69 0.27
C LEU A 14 -6.93 -3.50 1.24
N TYR A 15 -7.20 -3.25 2.53
CA TYR A 15 -6.19 -2.85 3.53
C TYR A 15 -5.96 -3.93 4.59
N ARG A 16 -5.92 -5.21 4.19
CA ARG A 16 -6.04 -6.33 5.12
C ARG A 16 -4.87 -6.47 6.11
N HIS A 17 -3.66 -6.00 5.78
CA HIS A 17 -2.50 -6.05 6.69
C HIS A 17 -1.51 -4.91 6.43
N GLY A 18 -1.42 -3.98 7.39
CA GLY A 18 -0.41 -2.93 7.41
C GLY A 18 0.69 -3.22 8.45
N MET A 19 1.95 -3.06 8.07
CA MET A 19 3.10 -3.13 8.98
C MET A 19 3.81 -1.77 9.01
N VAL A 20 4.33 -1.39 10.17
CA VAL A 20 5.22 -0.23 10.30
C VAL A 20 6.66 -0.68 10.48
N PHE A 21 7.58 0.03 9.84
CA PHE A 21 9.02 -0.12 10.09
C PHE A 21 9.73 1.23 9.95
N THR A 22 10.92 1.33 10.53
CA THR A 22 11.80 2.50 10.40
C THR A 22 12.99 2.14 9.53
N ASP A 23 13.24 2.94 8.51
CA ASP A 23 14.39 2.86 7.61
C ASP A 23 15.69 3.32 8.30
N SER A 24 16.86 3.00 7.74
CA SER A 24 18.17 3.43 8.26
C SER A 24 18.32 4.95 8.38
N ASN A 25 17.56 5.72 7.61
CA ASN A 25 17.50 7.19 7.67
C ASN A 25 16.56 7.72 8.77
N GLY A 26 15.95 6.85 9.59
CA GLY A 26 15.00 7.23 10.63
C GLY A 26 13.60 7.57 10.09
N VAL A 27 13.31 7.24 8.83
CA VAL A 27 12.00 7.48 8.22
C VAL A 27 11.06 6.34 8.58
N GLU A 28 9.92 6.68 9.18
CA GLU A 28 8.84 5.72 9.44
C GLU A 28 8.02 5.45 8.17
N TRP A 29 7.84 4.17 7.90
CA TRP A 29 7.11 3.67 6.75
C TRP A 29 5.98 2.75 7.19
N LEU A 30 4.76 3.09 6.78
CA LEU A 30 3.62 2.18 6.78
C LEU A 30 3.60 1.44 5.45
N VAL A 31 3.80 0.13 5.50
CA VAL A 31 3.69 -0.78 4.37
C VAL A 31 2.30 -1.40 4.39
N THR A 32 1.56 -1.26 3.30
CA THR A 32 0.24 -1.86 3.15
C THR A 32 0.20 -2.68 1.88
N GLU A 33 -0.22 -3.93 1.98
CA GLU A 33 -0.59 -4.72 0.82
C GLU A 33 -1.96 -4.28 0.30
N ILE A 34 -1.99 -3.81 -0.96
CA ILE A 34 -3.21 -3.47 -1.68
C ILE A 34 -3.44 -4.56 -2.71
N SER A 35 -4.49 -5.34 -2.51
CA SER A 35 -4.92 -6.37 -3.46
C SER A 35 -6.43 -6.34 -3.62
N ASP A 36 -6.89 -5.95 -4.81
CA ASP A 36 -8.30 -5.96 -5.15
C ASP A 36 -8.68 -7.23 -5.94
N PRO A 37 -9.58 -8.09 -5.43
CA PRO A 37 -10.02 -9.26 -6.16
C PRO A 37 -10.76 -8.90 -7.47
N ALA A 38 -11.40 -7.72 -7.56
CA ALA A 38 -12.04 -7.30 -8.80
C ALA A 38 -11.00 -6.93 -9.88
N LEU A 39 -9.89 -6.24 -9.53
CA LEU A 39 -8.77 -5.98 -10.45
C LEU A 39 -8.15 -7.27 -11.00
N ARG A 40 -8.02 -8.32 -10.17
CA ARG A 40 -7.51 -9.63 -10.61
C ARG A 40 -8.38 -10.27 -11.69
N SER A 41 -9.68 -9.97 -11.69
CA SER A 41 -10.64 -10.47 -12.67
C SER A 41 -10.61 -9.71 -14.01
N ILE A 42 -10.01 -8.52 -14.06
CA ILE A 42 -9.90 -7.72 -15.28
C ILE A 42 -8.81 -8.30 -16.21
N PRO A 43 -9.06 -8.49 -17.51
CA PRO A 43 -8.03 -8.94 -18.45
C PRO A 43 -6.89 -7.92 -18.55
N THR A 44 -5.65 -8.43 -18.59
CA THR A 44 -4.41 -7.64 -18.51
C THR A 44 -4.34 -6.56 -19.60
N GLU A 45 -4.85 -6.87 -20.79
CA GLU A 45 -4.89 -5.95 -21.96
C GLU A 45 -5.74 -4.70 -21.72
N ARG A 46 -6.68 -4.74 -20.76
CA ARG A 46 -7.52 -3.60 -20.40
C ARG A 46 -6.95 -2.74 -19.28
N LEU A 47 -5.84 -3.17 -18.66
CA LEU A 47 -5.21 -2.45 -17.56
C LEU A 47 -4.12 -1.52 -18.11
N ARG A 48 -4.16 -0.24 -17.72
CA ARG A 48 -3.08 0.70 -18.03
C ARG A 48 -1.75 0.31 -17.38
N MET A 49 -1.82 -0.40 -16.26
CA MET A 49 -0.65 -0.79 -15.46
C MET A 49 -0.79 -2.26 -15.06
N PRO A 50 -0.49 -3.20 -15.97
CA PRO A 50 -0.76 -4.62 -15.77
C PRO A 50 0.03 -5.23 -14.61
N GLU A 51 1.19 -4.66 -14.26
CA GLU A 51 2.02 -5.07 -13.12
C GLU A 51 1.27 -4.96 -11.77
N PHE A 52 0.29 -4.06 -11.66
CA PHE A 52 -0.52 -3.85 -10.44
C PHE A 52 -1.74 -4.77 -10.34
N LYS A 53 -1.99 -5.61 -11.36
CA LYS A 53 -3.16 -6.50 -11.41
C LYS A 53 -3.22 -7.46 -10.22
N SER A 54 -2.08 -8.02 -9.84
CA SER A 54 -1.98 -8.98 -8.74
C SER A 54 -1.98 -8.34 -7.35
N GLY A 55 -1.94 -7.01 -7.30
CA GLY A 55 -1.75 -6.21 -6.10
C GLY A 55 -0.37 -5.55 -6.05
N TRP A 56 -0.17 -4.69 -5.05
CA TRP A 56 1.08 -3.97 -4.82
C TRP A 56 1.28 -3.67 -3.34
N LEU A 57 2.53 -3.48 -2.95
CA LEU A 57 2.84 -2.85 -1.67
C LEU A 57 2.80 -1.34 -1.82
N LEU A 58 2.07 -0.68 -0.94
CA LEU A 58 2.05 0.76 -0.79
C LEU A 58 2.87 1.13 0.45
N PHE A 59 4.01 1.77 0.22
CA PHE A 59 4.86 2.35 1.24
C PHE A 59 4.45 3.81 1.44
N GLN A 60 4.05 4.17 2.65
CA GLN A 60 3.64 5.52 3.00
C GLN A 60 4.49 6.01 4.16
N SER A 61 5.15 7.15 3.97
CA SER A 61 5.70 7.93 5.06
C SER A 61 4.97 9.26 5.16
N GLN A 62 5.33 10.08 6.14
CA GLN A 62 4.74 11.41 6.34
C GLN A 62 4.82 12.30 5.09
N HIS A 63 5.87 12.14 4.27
CA HIS A 63 6.15 13.05 3.15
C HIS A 63 6.05 12.40 1.77
N GLN A 64 6.06 11.07 1.68
CA GLN A 64 6.14 10.38 0.39
C GLN A 64 5.36 9.08 0.38
N LYS A 65 4.83 8.76 -0.81
CA LYS A 65 4.18 7.50 -1.10
C LYS A 65 4.91 6.81 -2.25
N LYS A 66 5.20 5.53 -2.07
CA LYS A 66 5.81 4.69 -3.09
C LYS A 66 5.03 3.40 -3.21
N ARG A 67 5.00 2.83 -4.40
CA ARG A 67 4.32 1.56 -4.68
C ARG A 67 5.27 0.59 -5.36
N LEU A 68 5.21 -0.67 -4.95
CA LEU A 68 6.02 -1.75 -5.51
C LEU A 68 5.11 -2.85 -6.06
N ALA A 69 5.31 -3.16 -7.33
CA ALA A 69 4.71 -4.29 -8.01
C ALA A 69 5.70 -4.88 -9.03
N PRO A 70 5.82 -6.21 -9.14
CA PRO A 70 5.28 -7.21 -8.21
C PRO A 70 5.99 -7.11 -6.84
N TYR A 71 5.33 -7.59 -5.80
CA TYR A 71 5.90 -7.68 -4.46
C TYR A 71 6.18 -9.15 -4.09
N PRO A 72 7.19 -9.42 -3.25
CA PRO A 72 7.47 -10.78 -2.78
C PRO A 72 6.39 -11.24 -1.79
N ASP A 73 5.94 -12.50 -1.84
CA ASP A 73 4.95 -13.06 -0.88
C ASP A 73 5.45 -13.00 0.57
N ASP A 74 6.75 -13.21 0.77
CA ASP A 74 7.42 -13.26 2.08
C ASP A 74 7.69 -11.88 2.69
N TRP A 75 7.20 -10.79 2.08
CA TRP A 75 7.51 -9.41 2.49
C TRP A 75 7.22 -9.11 3.97
N ARG A 76 6.31 -9.85 4.58
CA ARG A 76 5.90 -9.69 5.99
C ARG A 76 6.92 -10.25 6.97
N GLU A 77 7.74 -11.19 6.53
CA GLU A 77 8.77 -11.85 7.34
C GLU A 77 10.16 -11.22 7.08
N MET A 78 10.25 -10.33 6.08
CA MET A 78 11.47 -9.62 5.74
C MET A 78 11.89 -8.64 6.86
N GLU A 79 13.19 -8.58 7.09
CA GLU A 79 13.77 -7.63 8.04
C GLU A 79 13.66 -6.18 7.53
N PRO A 80 13.73 -5.18 8.44
CA PRO A 80 13.65 -3.76 8.06
C PRO A 80 14.63 -3.35 6.96
N ALA A 81 15.84 -3.94 6.96
CA ALA A 81 16.85 -3.68 5.93
C ALA A 81 16.41 -4.16 4.55
N ASP A 82 15.72 -5.29 4.44
CA ASP A 82 15.22 -5.77 3.16
C ASP A 82 13.96 -5.01 2.73
N LEU A 83 13.09 -4.60 3.68
CA LEU A 83 11.98 -3.69 3.42
C LEU A 83 12.46 -2.34 2.87
N GLU A 84 13.55 -1.79 3.40
CA GLU A 84 14.22 -0.60 2.87
C GLU A 84 14.66 -0.80 1.40
N ARG A 85 15.21 -1.98 1.06
CA ARG A 85 15.56 -2.32 -0.33
C ARG A 85 14.34 -2.39 -1.23
N LEU A 86 13.18 -2.79 -0.70
CA LEU A 86 11.90 -2.73 -1.43
C LEU A 86 11.45 -1.28 -1.65
N VAL A 87 11.57 -0.41 -0.64
CA VAL A 87 11.29 1.04 -0.76
C VAL A 87 12.17 1.71 -1.81
N ALA A 88 13.44 1.31 -1.91
CA ALA A 88 14.38 1.82 -2.91
C ALA A 88 13.98 1.43 -4.34
N LYS A 89 13.41 0.24 -4.53
CA LYS A 89 12.91 -0.26 -5.82
C LYS A 89 11.50 0.25 -6.16
N ALA A 90 10.75 0.70 -5.16
CA ALA A 90 9.38 1.15 -5.32
C ALA A 90 9.30 2.44 -6.15
N LYS A 91 8.31 2.49 -7.06
CA LYS A 91 8.06 3.67 -7.90
C LYS A 91 7.27 4.71 -7.10
N PRO A 92 7.50 6.02 -7.32
CA PRO A 92 6.67 7.05 -6.71
C PRO A 92 5.20 6.84 -7.11
N ALA A 93 4.32 6.87 -6.11
CA ALA A 93 2.88 6.80 -6.32
C ALA A 93 2.32 8.23 -6.25
N PRO A 94 1.37 8.59 -7.13
CA PRO A 94 0.65 9.84 -6.93
C PRO A 94 -0.03 9.81 -5.56
N THR A 95 -0.07 10.96 -4.89
CA THR A 95 -0.85 11.16 -3.67
C THR A 95 -2.33 11.15 -4.06
N THR A 96 -2.87 9.97 -4.35
CA THR A 96 -4.32 9.78 -4.33
C THR A 96 -4.69 9.91 -2.86
N ILE A 97 -5.11 11.11 -2.45
CA ILE A 97 -5.81 11.32 -1.20
C ILE A 97 -7.10 10.52 -1.37
N HIS A 98 -7.10 9.27 -0.93
CA HIS A 98 -8.37 8.64 -0.63
C HIS A 98 -8.89 9.39 0.60
N PRO A 99 -10.00 10.13 0.50
CA PRO A 99 -10.44 11.06 1.56
C PRO A 99 -10.71 10.39 2.91
N SER A 100 -10.80 9.05 2.93
CA SER A 100 -10.93 8.22 4.13
C SER A 100 -9.60 7.71 4.73
N LEU A 101 -8.45 7.93 4.07
CA LEU A 101 -7.09 7.62 4.58
C LEU A 101 -6.35 8.86 5.12
N THR A 102 -7.06 9.96 5.32
CA THR A 102 -6.72 10.93 6.37
C THR A 102 -6.98 10.33 7.76
N GLY A 103 -6.73 9.03 7.92
CA GLY A 103 -6.50 8.43 9.22
C GLY A 103 -5.13 8.92 9.63
N GLU A 104 -5.12 9.79 10.63
CA GLU A 104 -3.95 10.17 11.41
C GLU A 104 -2.95 9.00 11.42
N PHE A 105 -1.71 9.25 11.02
CA PHE A 105 -0.63 8.32 11.37
C PHE A 105 -0.84 8.02 12.85
N PRO A 106 -1.07 6.75 13.26
CA PRO A 106 -1.21 6.46 14.68
C PRO A 106 0.09 6.94 15.31
N LYS A 107 0.04 8.08 15.98
CA LYS A 107 1.15 8.56 16.80
C LYS A 107 1.35 7.43 17.79
N LEU A 108 2.44 6.70 17.64
CA LEU A 108 2.86 5.74 18.63
C LEU A 108 3.17 6.57 19.88
N ASP A 109 2.16 6.73 20.74
CA ASP A 109 2.31 7.36 22.05
C ASP A 109 3.30 6.48 22.83
N ARG A 110 4.43 7.08 23.18
CA ARG A 110 5.56 6.43 23.83
C ARG A 110 5.46 6.54 25.34
#